data_AF-A0A849PY02-F1
#
_entry.id   AF-A0A849PY02-F1
#
_cell.length_a   1.000
_cell.length_b   1.000
_cell.length_c   1.000
_cell.angle_alpha   90.00
_cell.angle_beta   90.00
_cell.angle_gamma   90.00
#
_symmetry.space_group_name_H-M   'P 1'
#
loop_
_entity.id
_entity.type
_entity.pdbx_description
1 polymer ?
#
loop_
_entity_poly.entity_id
_entity_poly.type
_entity_poly.pdbx_seq_one_letter_code
_entity_poly.pdbx_strand_id
1 'polypeptide(L)'
;QDLPLFEELIAKFSGDNIITATLIVRTITGTVPELKRDGVDVGKITDEHFKQMFEVIASGEVAKEAIEKILRHVAQKPNTVVRDSLEELGLTGSDTAEIEAFIEKLVEERQDFITEKGTGAVGPLMGLVMGEFRGKVDGKVLSELLKQKINEFLNP
;
A
#
# COMPACT_ATOMS: atom_id res chain seq x y z
N GLN A 1 -2.69 -8.97 30.04
CA GLN A 1 -2.52 -9.95 28.96
C GLN A 1 -1.14 -9.69 28.40
N ASP A 2 -0.24 -10.67 28.47
CA ASP A 2 0.97 -10.60 27.66
C ASP A 2 0.54 -10.56 26.19
N LEU A 3 1.22 -9.73 25.40
CA LEU A 3 1.04 -9.63 23.95
C LEU A 3 2.36 -10.08 23.31
N PRO A 4 2.67 -11.39 23.25
CA PRO A 4 3.98 -11.88 22.84
C PRO A 4 4.37 -11.39 21.45
N LEU A 5 3.43 -11.39 20.51
CA LEU A 5 3.63 -10.86 19.16
C LEU A 5 3.98 -9.37 19.17
N PHE A 6 3.30 -8.56 19.99
CA PHE A 6 3.58 -7.13 20.06
C PHE A 6 5.00 -6.86 20.58
N GLU A 7 5.37 -7.51 21.68
CA GLU A 7 6.70 -7.37 22.27
C GLU A 7 7.80 -7.84 21.31
N GLU A 8 7.57 -8.95 20.61
CA GLU A 8 8.49 -9.47 19.62
C GLU A 8 8.68 -8.49 18.45
N LEU A 9 7.59 -7.94 17.90
CA LEU A 9 7.66 -6.97 16.81
C LEU A 9 8.36 -5.67 17.24
N ILE A 10 8.07 -5.17 18.44
CA ILE A 10 8.76 -3.98 18.98
C ILE A 10 10.25 -4.23 19.14
N ALA A 11 10.64 -5.38 19.68
CA ALA A 11 12.04 -5.74 19.83
C ALA A 11 12.74 -5.89 18.47
N LYS A 12 12.09 -6.55 17.51
CA LYS A 12 12.64 -6.81 16.17
C LYS A 12 12.83 -5.54 15.33
N PHE A 13 11.90 -4.59 15.40
CA PHE A 13 11.92 -3.35 14.61
C PHE A 13 12.35 -2.12 15.43
N SER A 14 13.01 -2.34 16.58
CA SER A 14 13.52 -1.26 17.42
C SER A 14 14.51 -0.39 16.65
N GLY A 15 14.18 0.88 16.44
CA GLY A 15 15.03 1.85 15.73
C GLY A 15 14.72 1.97 14.23
N ASP A 16 13.74 1.23 13.71
CA ASP A 16 13.23 1.43 12.35
C ASP A 16 12.45 2.74 12.24
N ASN A 17 12.64 3.48 11.14
CA ASN A 17 12.00 4.77 10.90
C ASN A 17 10.59 4.66 10.29
N ILE A 18 10.24 3.51 9.70
CA ILE A 18 8.94 3.22 9.09
C ILE A 18 8.07 2.43 10.09
N ILE A 19 8.63 1.38 10.69
CA ILE A 19 7.94 0.47 11.60
C ILE A 19 7.98 1.01 13.03
N THR A 20 7.03 1.89 13.33
CA THR A 20 6.87 2.47 14.66
C THR A 20 6.00 1.60 15.57
N ALA A 21 6.15 1.78 16.89
CA ALA A 21 5.26 1.15 17.87
C ALA A 21 3.78 1.50 17.61
N THR A 22 3.50 2.73 17.19
CA THR A 22 2.15 3.18 16.83
C THR A 22 1.59 2.41 15.63
N LEU A 23 2.41 2.16 14.61
CA LEU A 23 2.00 1.38 13.44
C LEU A 23 1.66 -0.07 13.82
N ILE A 24 2.50 -0.69 14.65
CA ILE A 24 2.28 -2.06 15.13
C ILE A 24 0.97 -2.13 15.94
N VAL A 25 0.78 -1.23 16.91
CA VAL A 25 -0.46 -1.17 17.71
C VAL A 25 -1.68 -0.93 16.82
N ARG A 26 -1.63 0.04 15.90
CA ARG A 26 -2.75 0.34 14.98
C ARG A 26 -3.12 -0.86 14.12
N THR A 27 -2.12 -1.62 13.68
CA THR A 27 -2.32 -2.83 12.87
C THR A 27 -3.04 -3.91 13.67
N ILE A 28 -2.51 -4.27 14.85
CA ILE A 28 -3.03 -5.36 15.68
C ILE A 28 -4.41 -5.00 16.27
N THR A 29 -4.55 -3.80 16.83
CA THR A 29 -5.73 -3.39 17.61
C THR A 29 -6.79 -2.66 16.80
N GLY A 30 -6.47 -2.29 15.57
CA GLY A 30 -7.37 -1.56 14.69
C GLY A 30 -7.62 -2.28 13.37
N THR A 31 -6.58 -2.47 12.55
CA THR A 31 -6.73 -3.07 11.21
C THR A 31 -7.25 -4.51 11.29
N VAL A 32 -6.72 -5.35 12.19
CA VAL A 32 -7.19 -6.74 12.34
C VAL A 32 -8.67 -6.80 12.76
N PRO A 33 -9.13 -6.04 13.78
CA PRO A 33 -10.56 -5.95 14.09
C PRO A 33 -11.42 -5.42 12.95
N GLU A 34 -10.95 -4.45 12.16
CA GLU A 34 -11.64 -3.94 10.97
C GLU A 34 -11.82 -5.06 9.93
N LEU A 35 -10.75 -5.77 9.58
CA LEU A 35 -10.80 -6.92 8.66
C LEU A 35 -11.79 -8.01 9.13
N LYS A 36 -11.80 -8.29 10.44
CA LYS A 36 -12.75 -9.26 11.02
C LYS A 36 -14.20 -8.82 10.84
N ARG A 37 -14.50 -7.53 10.98
CA ARG A 37 -15.85 -6.97 10.73
C ARG A 37 -16.22 -7.05 9.26
N ASP A 38 -15.25 -6.94 8.37
CA ASP A 38 -15.41 -7.08 6.91
C ASP A 38 -15.52 -8.55 6.46
N GLY A 39 -15.65 -9.50 7.38
CA GLY A 39 -15.83 -10.92 7.08
C GLY A 39 -14.54 -11.66 6.73
N VAL A 40 -13.36 -11.07 6.97
CA VAL A 40 -12.08 -11.75 6.78
C VAL A 40 -11.84 -12.73 7.93
N ASP A 41 -11.42 -13.95 7.58
CA ASP A 41 -11.06 -15.00 8.54
C ASP A 41 -9.68 -14.73 9.16
N VAL A 42 -9.61 -13.75 10.07
CA VAL A 42 -8.37 -13.31 10.71
C VAL A 42 -7.70 -14.38 11.56
N GLY A 43 -8.40 -15.48 11.90
CA GLY A 43 -7.82 -16.61 12.62
C GLY A 43 -6.76 -17.38 11.82
N LYS A 44 -6.72 -17.16 10.51
CA LYS A 44 -5.71 -17.70 9.59
C LYS A 44 -4.44 -16.86 9.48
N ILE A 45 -4.44 -15.65 10.04
CA ILE A 45 -3.28 -14.77 10.03
C ILE A 45 -2.38 -15.17 11.22
N THR A 46 -1.19 -15.67 10.91
CA THR A 46 -0.22 -16.13 11.91
C THR A 46 0.73 -15.01 12.31
N ASP A 47 1.38 -15.16 13.46
CA ASP A 47 2.47 -14.29 13.92
C ASP A 47 3.58 -14.13 12.86
N GLU A 48 3.86 -15.21 12.11
CA GLU A 48 4.83 -15.21 11.03
C GLU A 48 4.40 -14.30 9.86
N HIS A 49 3.11 -14.24 9.53
CA HIS A 49 2.62 -13.29 8.52
C HIS A 49 2.85 -11.84 8.94
N PHE A 50 2.67 -11.50 10.23
CA PHE A 50 2.95 -10.16 10.72
C PHE A 50 4.45 -9.83 10.62
N LYS A 51 5.32 -10.77 11.00
CA LYS A 51 6.77 -10.59 10.92
C LYS A 51 7.21 -10.32 9.48
N GLN A 52 6.82 -11.18 8.54
CA GLN A 52 7.20 -11.03 7.14
C GLN A 52 6.61 -9.75 6.51
N MET A 53 5.36 -9.40 6.85
CA MET A 53 4.74 -8.15 6.38
C MET A 53 5.51 -6.92 6.86
N PHE A 54 5.88 -6.86 8.13
CA PHE A 54 6.67 -5.74 8.63
C PHE A 54 8.10 -5.74 8.09
N GLU A 55 8.70 -6.90 7.79
CA GLU A 55 10.01 -6.99 7.15
C GLU A 55 10.01 -6.37 5.73
N VAL A 56 9.03 -6.71 4.90
CA VAL A 56 8.96 -6.15 3.54
C VAL A 56 8.68 -4.64 3.56
N ILE A 57 7.91 -4.15 4.54
CA ILE A 57 7.68 -2.71 4.72
C ILE A 57 8.94 -2.00 5.25
N ALA A 58 9.61 -2.57 6.26
CA ALA A 58 10.86 -2.03 6.80
C ALA A 58 11.95 -1.92 5.72
N SER A 59 12.02 -2.90 4.81
CA SER A 59 12.98 -2.90 3.70
C SER A 59 12.66 -1.88 2.60
N GLY A 60 11.49 -1.24 2.63
CA GLY A 60 11.01 -0.35 1.57
C GLY A 60 10.53 -1.08 0.31
N GLU A 61 10.46 -2.42 0.32
CA GLU A 61 9.91 -3.22 -0.78
C GLU A 61 8.43 -2.92 -1.00
N VAL A 62 7.72 -2.54 0.07
CA VAL A 62 6.29 -2.19 0.04
C VAL A 62 6.01 -0.99 0.97
N ALA A 63 5.08 -0.12 0.58
CA ALA A 63 4.61 0.97 1.43
C ALA A 63 3.70 0.46 2.58
N LYS A 64 3.66 1.17 3.71
CA LYS A 64 2.86 0.81 4.90
C LYS A 64 1.34 0.80 4.63
N GLU A 65 0.90 1.49 3.59
CA GLU A 65 -0.49 1.55 3.12
C GLU A 65 -0.98 0.18 2.60
N ALA A 66 -0.06 -0.73 2.27
CA ALA A 66 -0.38 -2.07 1.80
C ALA A 66 -0.75 -3.07 2.91
N ILE A 67 -0.60 -2.71 4.19
CA ILE A 67 -0.82 -3.61 5.34
C ILE A 67 -2.18 -4.31 5.25
N GLU A 68 -3.26 -3.57 5.01
CA GLU A 68 -4.60 -4.16 4.94
C GLU A 68 -4.72 -5.19 3.80
N LYS A 69 -4.17 -4.85 2.63
CA LYS A 69 -4.22 -5.69 1.43
C LYS A 69 -3.42 -6.98 1.63
N ILE A 70 -2.24 -6.91 2.24
CA ILE A 70 -1.41 -8.07 2.60
C ILE A 70 -2.15 -8.96 3.60
N LEU A 71 -2.67 -8.40 4.70
CA LEU A 71 -3.38 -9.16 5.73
C LEU A 71 -4.63 -9.87 5.18
N ARG A 72 -5.38 -9.22 4.28
CA ARG A 72 -6.54 -9.82 3.61
C ARG A 72 -6.13 -10.98 2.71
N HIS A 73 -5.01 -10.84 1.98
CA HIS A 73 -4.50 -11.89 1.10
C HIS A 73 -4.06 -13.13 1.88
N VAL A 74 -3.22 -12.97 2.91
CA VAL A 74 -2.74 -14.11 3.72
C VAL A 74 -3.87 -14.77 4.50
N ALA A 75 -4.93 -14.05 4.87
CA ALA A 75 -6.12 -14.66 5.45
C ALA A 75 -6.88 -15.57 4.47
N GLN A 76 -6.85 -15.26 3.17
CA GLN A 76 -7.43 -16.07 2.10
C GLN A 76 -6.52 -17.24 1.70
N LYS A 77 -5.20 -17.01 1.70
CA LYS A 77 -4.17 -17.98 1.34
C LYS A 77 -3.13 -18.15 2.48
N PRO A 78 -3.47 -18.77 3.62
CA PRO A 78 -2.58 -18.81 4.79
C PRO A 78 -1.29 -19.61 4.65
N ASN A 79 -1.11 -20.31 3.53
CA ASN A 79 0.10 -21.08 3.25
C ASN A 79 1.09 -20.32 2.34
N THR A 80 0.79 -19.07 1.95
CA THR A 80 1.67 -18.26 1.11
C THR A 80 2.70 -17.51 1.94
N VAL A 81 3.90 -17.38 1.39
CA VAL A 81 4.91 -16.45 1.91
C VAL A 81 4.48 -15.03 1.54
N VAL A 82 4.62 -14.07 2.46
CA VAL A 82 4.17 -12.69 2.23
C VAL A 82 4.87 -12.08 1.03
N ARG A 83 6.19 -12.29 0.89
CA ARG A 83 6.98 -11.77 -0.23
C ARG A 83 6.46 -12.29 -1.58
N ASP A 84 6.18 -13.59 -1.69
CA ASP A 84 5.61 -14.18 -2.92
C ASP A 84 4.23 -13.59 -3.26
N SER A 85 3.48 -13.20 -2.22
CA SER A 85 2.17 -12.56 -2.38
C SER A 85 2.27 -11.12 -2.91
N LEU A 86 3.43 -10.47 -2.81
CA LEU A 86 3.59 -9.08 -3.24
C LEU A 86 3.48 -8.93 -4.75
N GLU A 87 4.03 -9.87 -5.52
CA GLU A 87 3.90 -9.90 -6.97
C GLU A 87 2.44 -10.15 -7.38
N GLU A 88 1.76 -11.12 -6.74
CA GLU A 88 0.34 -11.40 -7.01
C GLU A 88 -0.57 -10.20 -6.68
N LEU A 89 -0.15 -9.37 -5.72
CA LEU A 89 -0.87 -8.17 -5.30
C LEU A 89 -0.42 -6.92 -6.07
N GLY A 90 0.63 -7.00 -6.89
CA GLY A 90 1.32 -5.88 -7.54
C GLY A 90 1.70 -4.78 -6.56
N LEU A 91 2.39 -5.17 -5.50
CA LEU A 91 2.83 -4.33 -4.40
C LEU A 91 4.35 -4.12 -4.36
N THR A 92 5.08 -4.57 -5.38
CA THR A 92 6.54 -4.47 -5.38
C THR A 92 6.98 -3.03 -5.64
N GLY A 93 8.04 -2.56 -4.96
CA GLY A 93 8.56 -1.19 -5.09
C GLY A 93 8.98 -0.78 -6.51
N SER A 94 9.20 -1.76 -7.40
CA SER A 94 9.36 -1.53 -8.84
C SER A 94 8.10 -0.92 -9.47
N ASP A 95 6.92 -1.40 -9.07
CA ASP A 95 5.65 -0.93 -9.62
C ASP A 95 5.38 0.52 -9.21
N THR A 96 5.63 0.90 -7.95
CA THR A 96 5.36 2.27 -7.47
C THR A 96 6.26 3.30 -8.13
N ALA A 97 7.57 3.02 -8.27
CA ALA A 97 8.49 3.95 -8.92
C ALA A 97 8.19 4.08 -10.43
N GLU A 98 7.82 2.98 -11.09
CA GLU A 98 7.40 3.00 -12.50
C GLU A 98 6.09 3.79 -12.68
N ILE A 99 5.13 3.63 -11.77
CA ILE A 99 3.86 4.36 -11.77
C ILE A 99 4.10 5.84 -11.51
N GLU A 100 4.91 6.20 -10.52
CA GLU A 100 5.26 7.58 -10.22
C GLU A 100 5.93 8.25 -11.42
N ALA A 101 6.94 7.62 -12.01
CA ALA A 101 7.61 8.14 -13.20
C ALA A 101 6.64 8.29 -14.39
N PHE A 102 5.74 7.33 -14.60
CA PHE A 102 4.72 7.43 -15.64
C PHE A 102 3.75 8.59 -15.37
N ILE A 103 3.27 8.75 -14.13
CA ILE A 103 2.32 9.80 -13.76
C ILE A 103 2.98 11.17 -13.85
N GLU A 104 4.23 11.32 -13.40
CA GLU A 104 4.98 12.58 -13.52
C GLU A 104 5.11 12.98 -14.99
N LYS A 105 5.53 12.05 -15.84
CA LYS A 105 5.60 12.30 -17.28
C LYS A 105 4.23 12.63 -17.88
N LEU A 106 3.17 11.94 -17.47
CA LEU A 106 1.81 12.22 -17.94
C LEU A 106 1.35 13.62 -17.52
N VAL A 107 1.69 14.05 -16.31
CA VAL A 107 1.40 15.41 -15.81
C VAL A 107 2.16 16.44 -16.63
N GLU A 108 3.46 16.23 -16.88
CA GLU A 108 4.28 17.08 -17.76
C GLU A 108 3.74 17.17 -19.19
N GLU A 109 3.32 16.05 -19.79
CA GLU A 109 2.76 16.01 -21.14
C GLU A 109 1.34 16.59 -21.24
N ARG A 110 0.66 16.83 -20.11
CA ARG A 110 -0.74 17.30 -20.05
C ARG A 110 -0.91 18.54 -19.19
N GLN A 111 0.15 19.31 -18.97
CA GLN A 111 0.14 20.50 -18.11
C GLN A 111 -0.94 21.52 -18.51
N ASP A 112 -1.09 21.81 -19.80
CA ASP A 112 -2.10 22.74 -20.30
C ASP A 112 -3.53 22.27 -19.97
N PHE A 113 -3.79 20.97 -20.16
CA PHE A 113 -5.07 20.36 -19.84
C PHE A 113 -5.35 20.35 -18.33
N ILE A 114 -4.32 20.06 -17.51
CA ILE A 114 -4.43 20.08 -16.06
C ILE A 114 -4.67 21.51 -15.55
N THR A 115 -4.01 22.51 -16.13
CA THR A 115 -4.21 23.92 -15.78
C THR A 115 -5.63 24.37 -16.12
N GLU A 116 -6.19 23.95 -17.25
CA GLU A 116 -7.56 24.29 -17.65
C GLU A 116 -8.62 23.59 -16.77
N LYS A 117 -8.41 22.31 -16.45
CA LYS A 117 -9.41 21.48 -15.74
C LYS A 117 -9.25 21.45 -14.22
N GLY A 118 -8.11 21.91 -13.70
CA GLY A 118 -7.74 21.77 -12.31
C GLY A 118 -7.80 20.31 -11.83
N THR A 119 -8.33 20.11 -10.62
CA THR A 119 -8.53 18.77 -10.05
C THR A 119 -9.51 17.89 -10.84
N GLY A 120 -10.33 18.48 -11.71
CA GLY A 120 -11.21 17.77 -12.63
C GLY A 120 -10.45 16.94 -13.69
N ALA A 121 -9.14 17.16 -13.87
CA ALA A 121 -8.30 16.40 -14.79
C ALA A 121 -8.07 14.94 -14.36
N VAL A 122 -8.27 14.61 -13.07
CA VAL A 122 -8.02 13.26 -12.53
C VAL A 122 -8.80 12.20 -13.30
N GLY A 123 -10.11 12.39 -13.51
CA GLY A 123 -10.95 11.39 -14.21
C GLY A 123 -10.49 11.08 -15.64
N PRO A 124 -10.33 12.09 -16.50
CA PRO A 124 -9.82 11.91 -17.87
C PRO A 124 -8.43 11.27 -17.92
N LEU A 125 -7.51 11.67 -17.04
CA LEU A 125 -6.15 11.13 -17.02
C LEU A 125 -6.07 9.73 -16.41
N MET A 126 -7.02 9.38 -15.52
CA MET A 126 -7.12 8.05 -14.94
C MET A 126 -7.32 6.97 -16.00
N GLY A 127 -7.99 7.29 -17.12
CA GLY A 127 -8.14 6.36 -18.24
C GLY A 127 -6.80 5.91 -18.84
N LEU A 128 -5.81 6.82 -18.89
CA LEU A 128 -4.47 6.53 -19.40
C LEU A 128 -3.66 5.73 -18.39
N VAL A 129 -3.69 6.13 -17.11
CA VAL A 129 -3.01 5.42 -16.01
C VAL A 129 -3.57 3.99 -15.87
N MET A 130 -4.89 3.82 -15.96
CA MET A 130 -5.51 2.50 -15.97
C MET A 130 -5.25 1.71 -17.25
N GLY A 131 -4.95 2.35 -18.38
CA GLY A 131 -4.53 1.63 -19.59
C GLY A 131 -3.23 0.87 -19.35
N GLU A 132 -2.31 1.50 -18.63
CA GLU A 132 -0.96 0.98 -18.41
C GLU A 132 -0.86 0.03 -17.20
N PHE A 133 -1.53 0.36 -16.09
CA PHE A 133 -1.31 -0.32 -14.80
C PHE A 133 -2.50 -1.12 -14.27
N ARG A 134 -3.63 -1.16 -14.98
CA ARG A 134 -4.80 -1.94 -14.55
C ARG A 134 -4.45 -3.42 -14.42
N GLY A 135 -4.80 -4.00 -13.27
CA GLY A 135 -4.54 -5.41 -12.98
C GLY A 135 -3.15 -5.67 -12.39
N LYS A 136 -2.22 -4.71 -12.50
CA LYS A 136 -0.98 -4.70 -11.74
C LYS A 136 -1.23 -4.03 -10.39
N VAL A 137 -1.76 -2.81 -10.38
CA VAL A 137 -1.98 -2.04 -9.14
C VAL A 137 -3.45 -1.75 -8.91
N ASP A 138 -3.82 -1.62 -7.63
CA ASP A 138 -5.17 -1.26 -7.22
C ASP A 138 -5.54 0.13 -7.78
N GLY A 139 -6.72 0.22 -8.42
CA GLY A 139 -7.17 1.46 -9.03
C GLY A 139 -7.33 2.63 -8.04
N LYS A 140 -7.57 2.34 -6.76
CA LYS A 140 -7.62 3.35 -5.70
C LYS A 140 -6.25 3.96 -5.46
N VAL A 141 -5.20 3.13 -5.38
CA VAL A 141 -3.80 3.59 -5.22
C VAL A 141 -3.38 4.45 -6.40
N LEU A 142 -3.65 3.99 -7.62
CA LEU A 142 -3.39 4.76 -8.85
C LEU A 142 -4.11 6.12 -8.84
N SER A 143 -5.37 6.14 -8.39
CA SER A 143 -6.17 7.36 -8.32
C SER A 143 -5.67 8.34 -7.25
N GLU A 144 -5.24 7.84 -6.09
CA GLU A 144 -4.71 8.67 -5.00
C GLU A 144 -3.39 9.32 -5.43
N LEU A 145 -2.49 8.54 -6.04
CA LEU A 145 -1.19 9.02 -6.51
C LEU A 145 -1.32 10.05 -7.65
N LEU A 146 -2.17 9.77 -8.65
CA LEU A 146 -2.45 10.71 -9.75
C LEU A 146 -3.03 12.02 -9.22
N LYS A 147 -3.96 11.94 -8.26
CA LYS A 147 -4.57 13.11 -7.64
C LYS A 147 -3.56 13.93 -6.85
N GLN A 148 -2.66 13.28 -6.12
CA GLN A 148 -1.58 13.95 -5.39
C GLN A 148 -0.68 14.74 -6.35
N LYS A 149 -0.16 14.10 -7.41
CA LYS A 149 0.75 14.74 -8.38
C LYS A 149 0.10 15.90 -9.13
N ILE A 150 -1.18 15.77 -9.50
CA ILE A 150 -1.94 16.88 -10.09
C ILE A 150 -2.08 18.05 -9.10
N ASN A 151 -2.35 17.77 -7.83
CA ASN A 151 -2.47 18.81 -6.80
C ASN A 151 -1.13 19.52 -6.55
N GLU A 152 -0.02 18.79 -6.52
CA GLU A 152 1.34 19.34 -6.40
C GLU A 152 1.66 20.24 -7.60
N PHE A 153 1.32 19.82 -8.83
CA PHE A 153 1.51 20.64 -10.02
C PHE A 153 0.69 21.95 -9.98
N LEU A 154 -0.57 21.88 -9.50
CA LEU A 154 -1.45 23.05 -9.41
C LEU A 154 -1.12 23.98 -8.24
N ASN A 155 -0.47 23.46 -7.20
CA ASN A 155 -0.09 24.19 -5.98
C ASN A 155 1.40 23.92 -5.66
N PRO A 156 2.32 24.46 -6.45
CA PRO A 156 3.76 24.23 -6.32
C PRO A 156 4.38 24.87 -5.06
#